data_AF-A0A239PYA3-F1
#
_entry.id   AF-A0A239PYA3-F1
#
_cell.length_a   1.000
_cell.length_b   1.000
_cell.length_c   1.000
_cell.angle_alpha   90.00
_cell.angle_beta   90.00
_cell.angle_gamma   90.00
#
_symmetry.space_group_name_H-M   'P 1'
#
loop_
_entity.id
_entity.type
_entity.pdbx_description
1 polymer ?
#
loop_
_entity_poly.entity_id
_entity_poly.type
_entity_poly.pdbx_seq_one_letter_code
_entity_poly.pdbx_strand_id
1 'polypeptide(L)'
;MKCPVDNETLVMTDRNGVEIDYCPKCRGVWLDRGELDKIIERSASAPSSAPAPTAQRYEGHGHSQKPYRKKKESFLGELFDF
;
A
#
# COMPACT_ATOMS: atom_id res chain seq x y z
N MET A 1 3.44 17.66 15.73
CA MET A 1 3.66 18.91 14.94
C MET A 1 2.31 19.47 14.48
N LYS A 2 2.20 20.65 13.84
CA LYS A 2 0.88 21.19 13.40
C LYS A 2 0.63 20.86 11.93
N CYS A 3 -0.56 20.39 11.61
CA CYS A 3 -0.95 20.11 10.23
C CYS A 3 -1.05 21.43 9.44
N PRO A 4 -0.38 21.57 8.29
CA PRO A 4 -0.43 22.80 7.50
C PRO A 4 -1.76 23.01 6.77
N VAL A 5 -2.64 22.01 6.75
CA VAL A 5 -3.95 22.07 6.08
C VAL A 5 -5.03 22.60 7.01
N ASP A 6 -5.10 22.09 8.25
CA ASP A 6 -6.21 22.36 9.18
C ASP A 6 -5.75 22.78 10.59
N ASN A 7 -4.44 22.99 10.78
CA ASN A 7 -3.78 23.36 12.05
C ASN A 7 -4.04 22.39 13.22
N GLU A 8 -4.51 21.18 12.94
CA GLU A 8 -4.69 20.15 13.95
C GLU A 8 -3.33 19.61 14.41
N THR A 9 -3.28 19.06 15.62
CA THR A 9 -2.05 18.42 16.11
C THR A 9 -1.86 17.08 15.38
N LEU A 10 -0.74 16.95 14.67
CA LEU A 10 -0.31 15.70 14.04
C LEU A 10 0.02 14.67 15.12
N VAL A 11 -0.41 13.44 14.87
CA VAL A 11 -0.17 12.27 15.72
C VAL A 11 0.91 11.43 15.05
N MET A 12 1.95 11.11 15.82
CA MET A 12 3.04 10.24 15.39
C MET A 12 2.64 8.77 15.58
N THR A 13 2.88 7.94 14.57
CA THR A 13 2.72 6.49 14.64
C THR A 13 3.90 5.79 13.98
N ASP A 14 4.30 4.63 14.50
CA ASP A 14 5.20 3.72 13.78
C ASP A 14 4.36 2.66 13.04
N ARG A 15 4.62 2.48 11.74
CA ARG A 15 4.03 1.38 10.96
C ARG A 15 5.10 0.75 10.08
N ASN A 16 5.24 -0.57 10.21
CA ASN A 16 6.22 -1.38 9.48
C ASN A 16 7.68 -0.91 9.68
N GLY A 17 7.98 -0.28 10.83
CA GLY A 17 9.29 0.28 11.16
C GLY A 17 9.59 1.63 10.49
N VAL A 18 8.53 2.35 10.10
CA VAL A 18 8.59 3.72 9.59
C VAL A 18 7.75 4.61 10.50
N GLU A 19 8.37 5.67 11.01
CA GLU A 19 7.69 6.73 11.75
C GLU A 19 6.91 7.61 10.75
N ILE A 20 5.66 7.92 11.09
CA ILE A 20 4.72 8.63 10.22
C ILE A 20 3.94 9.62 11.06
N ASP A 21 3.86 10.87 10.60
CA ASP A 21 2.93 11.86 11.13
C ASP A 21 1.62 11.86 10.36
N TYR A 22 0.50 11.63 11.04
CA TYR A 22 -0.83 11.72 10.42
C TYR A 22 -1.72 12.75 11.12
N CYS A 23 -2.59 13.41 10.35
CA CYS A 23 -3.62 14.29 10.88
C CYS A 23 -4.94 13.51 11.06
N PRO A 24 -5.52 13.42 12.26
CA PRO A 24 -6.79 12.71 12.47
C PRO A 24 -8.00 13.43 11.84
N LYS A 25 -7.86 14.71 11.50
CA LYS A 25 -8.96 15.55 11.00
C LYS A 25 -9.03 15.56 9.47
N CYS A 26 -7.94 15.93 8.78
CA CYS A 26 -7.89 15.92 7.31
C CYS A 26 -7.39 14.59 6.71
N ARG A 27 -6.92 13.65 7.54
CA ARG A 27 -6.30 12.37 7.10
C ARG A 27 -5.06 12.55 6.23
N GLY A 28 -4.42 13.72 6.31
CA GLY A 28 -3.14 13.97 5.65
C GLY A 28 -1.99 13.22 6.35
N VAL A 29 -1.06 12.71 5.56
CA VAL A 29 0.15 12.02 6.04
C VAL A 29 1.38 12.84 5.64
N TRP A 30 2.30 13.02 6.58
CA TRP A 30 3.53 13.79 6.44
C TRP A 30 4.73 12.90 6.77
N LEU A 31 5.72 12.93 5.90
CA LEU A 31 6.91 12.07 5.95
C LEU A 31 8.16 12.92 5.76
N ASP A 32 9.23 12.58 6.48
CA ASP A 32 10.54 13.20 6.33
C ASP A 32 11.37 12.58 5.18
N ARG A 33 12.41 13.32 4.77
CA ARG A 33 13.38 12.89 3.75
C ARG A 33 14.25 11.76 4.32
N GLY A 34 13.82 10.52 4.11
CA GLY A 34 14.47 9.29 4.58
C GLY A 34 13.46 8.25 5.07
N GLU A 35 12.28 8.70 5.53
CA GLU A 35 11.14 7.80 5.81
C GLU A 35 10.50 7.33 4.51
N LEU A 36 10.36 8.23 3.54
CA LEU A 36 9.86 7.91 2.21
C LEU A 36 10.71 6.83 1.52
N ASP A 37 12.05 6.94 1.60
CA ASP A 37 12.97 5.96 1.02
C ASP A 37 12.78 4.56 1.62
N LYS A 38 12.60 4.48 2.95
CA LYS A 38 12.31 3.22 3.65
C LYS A 38 10.98 2.61 3.20
N ILE A 39 9.95 3.43 3.00
CA ILE A 39 8.65 2.95 2.50
C ILE A 39 8.79 2.40 1.07
N ILE A 40 9.52 3.08 0.20
CA ILE A 40 9.74 2.66 -1.19
C ILE A 40 10.44 1.29 -1.22
N GLU A 41 11.54 1.12 -0.48
CA GLU A 41 12.28 -0.13 -0.40
C GLU A 41 11.42 -1.30 0.12
N ARG A 42 10.63 -1.06 1.17
CA ARG A 42 9.72 -2.06 1.76
C ARG A 42 8.57 -2.42 0.81
N SER A 43 8.01 -1.44 0.10
CA SER A 43 6.92 -1.65 -0.85
C SER A 43 7.34 -2.45 -2.09
N ALA A 44 8.58 -2.29 -2.53
CA ALA A 44 9.17 -3.09 -3.61
C ALA A 44 9.43 -4.54 -3.17
N SER A 45 9.65 -4.74 -1.87
CA SER A 45 9.99 -6.04 -1.27
C SER A 45 8.77 -6.86 -0.83
N ALA A 46 7.55 -6.32 -0.95
CA ALA A 46 6.34 -7.09 -0.68
C ALA A 46 6.31 -8.29 -1.65
N PRO A 47 6.37 -9.55 -1.17
CA PRO A 47 6.25 -10.69 -2.04
C PRO A 47 4.86 -10.62 -2.64
N SER A 48 4.82 -10.32 -3.93
CA SER A 48 3.66 -10.47 -4.79
C SER A 48 3.35 -11.96 -4.79
N SER A 49 2.70 -12.43 -3.73
CA SER A 49 2.21 -13.79 -3.53
C SER A 49 0.98 -13.93 -4.42
N ALA A 50 1.16 -13.73 -5.72
CA ALA A 50 0.24 -14.23 -6.70
C ALA A 50 0.47 -15.75 -6.71
N PRO A 51 -0.52 -16.57 -6.32
CA PRO A 51 -0.40 -18.00 -6.59
C PRO A 51 -0.20 -18.14 -8.10
N ALA A 52 0.94 -18.71 -8.50
CA ALA A 52 1.15 -19.06 -9.89
C ALA A 52 -0.02 -19.94 -10.32
N PRO A 53 -0.75 -19.62 -11.42
CA PRO A 53 -1.80 -20.50 -11.88
C PRO A 53 -1.13 -21.81 -12.28
N THR A 54 -1.35 -22.86 -11.49
CA THR A 54 -0.95 -24.21 -11.82
C THR A 54 -1.65 -24.58 -13.12
N ALA A 55 -0.92 -24.62 -14.23
CA ALA A 55 -1.43 -25.11 -15.50
C ALA A 55 -1.67 -26.62 -15.38
N GLN A 56 -2.83 -27.00 -14.81
CA GLN A 56 -3.35 -28.35 -14.90
C GLN A 56 -3.87 -28.55 -16.33
N ARG A 57 -3.12 -29.36 -17.07
CA ARG A 57 -3.42 -29.84 -18.42
C ARG A 57 -4.70 -30.69 -18.38
N TYR A 58 -5.81 -30.15 -18.87
CA TYR A 58 -7.03 -30.88 -19.18
C TYR A 58 -7.59 -30.32 -20.49
N GLU A 59 -7.71 -31.20 -21.48
CA GLU A 59 -8.34 -30.94 -22.78
C GLU A 59 -9.85 -30.78 -22.61
N GLY A 60 -10.41 -29.64 -23.01
CA GLY A 60 -11.87 -29.46 -23.03
C GLY A 60 -12.34 -28.04 -23.30
N HIS A 61 -12.70 -27.76 -24.56
CA HIS A 61 -13.73 -26.82 -25.04
C HIS A 61 -14.26 -25.69 -24.11
N GLY A 62 -14.15 -24.44 -24.60
CA GLY A 62 -15.24 -23.46 -24.48
C GLY A 62 -15.04 -22.22 -23.60
N HIS A 63 -15.07 -21.05 -24.26
CA HIS A 63 -15.59 -19.75 -23.82
C HIS A 63 -15.01 -19.03 -22.57
N SER A 64 -14.59 -17.78 -22.80
CA SER A 64 -14.50 -16.64 -21.87
C SER A 64 -13.53 -16.73 -20.67
N GLN A 65 -12.57 -15.81 -20.65
CA GLN A 65 -12.56 -14.67 -19.71
C GLN A 65 -11.22 -13.93 -19.87
N LYS A 66 -11.30 -12.64 -20.25
CA LYS A 66 -10.12 -11.76 -20.28
C LYS A 66 -9.56 -11.67 -18.85
N PRO A 67 -8.25 -11.87 -18.62
CA PRO A 67 -7.69 -11.75 -17.28
C PRO A 67 -7.74 -10.28 -16.88
N TYR A 68 -8.64 -9.95 -15.97
CA TYR A 68 -8.65 -8.65 -15.32
C TYR A 68 -7.35 -8.55 -14.51
N ARG A 69 -6.40 -7.73 -15.01
CA ARG A 69 -5.20 -7.33 -14.28
C ARG A 69 -5.67 -6.59 -13.03
N LYS A 70 -5.77 -7.30 -11.90
CA LYS A 70 -6.01 -6.67 -10.60
C LYS A 70 -4.90 -5.64 -10.37
N LYS A 71 -5.33 -4.39 -10.33
CA LYS A 71 -4.53 -3.21 -10.03
C LYS A 71 -3.83 -3.43 -8.67
N LYS A 72 -2.56 -3.05 -8.59
CA LYS A 72 -1.71 -3.09 -7.39
C LYS A 72 -2.17 -2.03 -6.37
N GLU A 73 -3.39 -2.12 -5.88
CA GLU A 73 -3.96 -1.20 -4.88
C GLU A 73 -4.13 -1.92 -3.55
N SER A 74 -3.04 -2.37 -2.91
CA SER A 74 -3.14 -3.03 -1.60
C SER A 74 -2.03 -2.68 -0.62
N PHE A 75 -0.77 -2.60 -1.04
CA PHE A 75 0.30 -2.37 -0.05
C PHE A 75 0.34 -0.93 0.51
N LEU A 76 0.29 0.07 -0.37
CA LEU A 76 0.28 1.48 0.07
C LEU A 76 -1.08 1.85 0.67
N GLY A 77 -2.16 1.23 0.20
CA GLY A 77 -3.50 1.40 0.76
C GLY A 77 -3.51 1.01 2.24
N GLU A 78 -3.07 -0.21 2.59
CA GLU A 78 -3.03 -0.69 3.98
C GLU A 78 -2.06 0.11 4.86
N LEU A 79 -0.92 0.57 4.32
CA LEU A 79 0.04 1.37 5.07
C LEU A 79 -0.55 2.74 5.47
N PHE A 80 -1.32 3.36 4.55
CA PHE A 80 -1.96 4.65 4.74
C PHE A 80 -3.46 4.57 5.08
N ASP A 81 -3.97 3.37 5.43
CA ASP A 81 -5.34 3.18 5.90
C ASP A 81 -5.39 3.54 7.39
N PHE A 82 -5.98 4.71 7.68
CA PHE A 82 -6.04 5.33 9.00
C PHE A 82 -7.48 5.46 9.49
#